data_AF-U5WXI1-F1
#
_entry.id   AF-U5WXI1-F1
#
_cell.length_a   1.000
_cell.length_b   1.000
_cell.length_c   1.000
_cell.angle_alpha   90.00
_cell.angle_beta   90.00
_cell.angle_gamma   90.00
#
_symmetry.space_group_name_H-M   'P 1'
#
loop_
_entity.id
_entity.type
_entity.pdbx_description
1 polymer ?
#
loop_
_entity_poly.entity_id
_entity_poly.type
_entity_poly.pdbx_seq_one_letter_code
_entity_poly.pdbx_strand_id
1 'polypeptide(L)'
;MSVLIVVPVFGQHEYTHALVGDLEREGAEYLIVDNRGDYPRISNERVVTPGENLGWAGGSDLGFRIAFSEGHSHAMTLNNDTRISKGFVTGLLDPRLPGDAGIVGPMFDHGFPCAEDDQKPNAADYIPRPRYRAVSAVEGTALMLSRECWQAIGGMDVRTFGRYGWGVDLDLALRARDAEFGLYTTEMSYVNHFGRRTANTHFGRWRYLLGANSAMERTMRRVYGRKWRKRFPPGTLPQAVSRNPIGYTAYELGE
;
A
#
# COMPACT_ATOMS: atom_id res chain seq x y z
N MET A 1 -3.40 17.42 -11.02
CA MET A 1 -3.23 15.96 -10.86
C MET A 1 -4.51 15.42 -10.24
N SER A 2 -4.96 14.24 -10.62
CA SER A 2 -6.10 13.53 -10.00
C SER A 2 -5.67 12.13 -9.58
N VAL A 3 -6.33 11.56 -8.58
CA VAL A 3 -6.07 10.21 -8.07
C VAL A 3 -7.38 9.49 -7.79
N LEU A 4 -7.47 8.23 -8.19
CA LEU A 4 -8.49 7.32 -7.68
C LEU A 4 -7.88 6.44 -6.58
N ILE A 5 -8.42 6.51 -5.36
CA ILE A 5 -8.00 5.68 -4.23
C ILE A 5 -8.78 4.37 -4.26
N VAL A 6 -8.08 3.29 -4.53
CA VAL A 6 -8.59 1.92 -4.59
C VAL A 6 -8.44 1.28 -3.22
N VAL A 7 -9.55 0.78 -2.67
CA VAL A 7 -9.59 0.09 -1.38
C VAL A 7 -10.02 -1.37 -1.61
N PRO A 8 -9.07 -2.33 -1.70
CA PRO A 8 -9.39 -3.74 -1.74
C PRO A 8 -9.94 -4.22 -0.40
N VAL A 9 -11.12 -4.84 -0.41
CA VAL A 9 -11.85 -5.27 0.80
C VAL A 9 -12.13 -6.76 0.76
N PHE A 10 -11.97 -7.42 1.91
CA PHE A 10 -12.39 -8.80 2.15
C PHE A 10 -12.87 -8.92 3.61
N GLY A 11 -14.17 -8.67 3.87
CA GLY A 11 -14.71 -8.56 5.23
C GLY A 11 -14.24 -7.28 5.95
N GLN A 12 -14.22 -7.29 7.29
CA GLN A 12 -13.77 -6.15 8.12
C GLN A 12 -14.43 -4.82 7.76
N HIS A 13 -15.74 -4.85 7.54
CA HIS A 13 -16.47 -3.71 7.00
C HIS A 13 -16.39 -2.49 7.91
N GLU A 14 -16.36 -2.69 9.23
CA GLU A 14 -16.17 -1.64 10.23
C GLU A 14 -14.89 -0.80 10.04
N TYR A 15 -13.77 -1.42 9.65
CA TYR A 15 -12.57 -0.67 9.28
C TYR A 15 -12.76 0.11 7.98
N THR A 16 -13.38 -0.54 6.99
CA THR A 16 -13.66 0.09 5.70
C THR A 16 -14.57 1.31 5.88
N HIS A 17 -15.60 1.21 6.72
CA HIS A 17 -16.53 2.30 7.03
C HIS A 17 -15.82 3.46 7.76
N ALA A 18 -14.92 3.14 8.70
CA ALA A 18 -14.10 4.16 9.36
C ALA A 18 -13.19 4.89 8.36
N LEU A 19 -12.57 4.15 7.42
CA LEU A 19 -11.75 4.73 6.36
C LEU A 19 -12.59 5.55 5.37
N VAL A 20 -13.80 5.10 5.00
CA VAL A 20 -14.72 5.87 4.16
C VAL A 20 -15.00 7.24 4.78
N GLY A 21 -15.21 7.32 6.11
CA GLY A 21 -15.36 8.61 6.78
C GLY A 21 -14.13 9.52 6.66
N ASP A 22 -12.92 8.96 6.62
CA ASP A 22 -11.71 9.76 6.34
C ASP A 22 -11.62 10.19 4.88
N LEU A 23 -11.95 9.30 3.94
CA LEU A 23 -11.94 9.59 2.50
C LEU A 23 -12.96 10.68 2.13
N GLU A 24 -14.17 10.61 2.69
CA GLU A 24 -15.20 11.63 2.53
C GLU A 24 -14.76 12.97 3.12
N ARG A 25 -14.12 12.98 4.31
CA ARG A 25 -13.54 14.20 4.90
C ARG A 25 -12.50 14.85 3.97
N GLU A 26 -11.67 14.04 3.34
CA GLU A 26 -10.64 14.52 2.41
C GLU A 26 -11.19 14.90 1.02
N GLY A 27 -12.49 14.67 0.76
CA GLY A 27 -13.09 14.87 -0.56
C GLY A 27 -12.45 13.97 -1.63
N ALA A 28 -11.97 12.78 -1.23
CA ALA A 28 -11.26 11.87 -2.11
C ALA A 28 -12.19 11.21 -3.13
N GLU A 29 -11.70 10.98 -4.34
CA GLU A 29 -12.31 10.02 -5.27
C GLU A 29 -11.81 8.62 -4.91
N TYR A 30 -12.72 7.69 -4.61
CA TYR A 30 -12.36 6.33 -4.18
C TYR A 30 -13.24 5.25 -4.79
N LEU A 31 -12.68 4.04 -4.86
CA LEU A 31 -13.33 2.83 -5.35
C LEU A 31 -13.09 1.69 -4.36
N ILE A 32 -14.17 1.09 -3.87
CA ILE A 32 -14.10 -0.15 -3.11
C ILE A 32 -14.04 -1.34 -4.07
N VAL A 33 -13.06 -2.22 -3.90
CA VAL A 33 -12.98 -3.49 -4.63
C VAL A 33 -13.35 -4.61 -3.65
N ASP A 34 -14.59 -5.08 -3.74
CA ASP A 34 -15.14 -6.07 -2.83
C ASP A 34 -14.82 -7.50 -3.30
N ASN A 35 -13.72 -8.04 -2.80
CA ASN A 35 -13.25 -9.39 -3.15
C ASN A 35 -14.13 -10.52 -2.60
N ARG A 36 -14.98 -10.25 -1.60
CA ARG A 36 -15.83 -11.26 -0.99
C ARG A 36 -17.27 -11.22 -1.52
N GLY A 37 -17.69 -10.08 -2.06
CA GLY A 37 -19.05 -9.88 -2.57
C GLY A 37 -20.07 -9.63 -1.46
N ASP A 38 -19.64 -9.24 -0.26
CA ASP A 38 -20.48 -9.04 0.92
C ASP A 38 -20.41 -7.62 1.50
N TYR A 39 -19.77 -6.66 0.81
CA TYR A 39 -19.55 -5.32 1.36
C TYR A 39 -20.88 -4.53 1.52
N PRO A 40 -21.26 -4.15 2.77
CA PRO A 40 -22.45 -3.37 3.02
C PRO A 40 -22.14 -1.87 2.85
N ARG A 41 -22.60 -1.28 1.76
CA ARG A 41 -22.49 0.18 1.52
C ARG A 41 -23.21 0.95 2.62
N ILE A 42 -22.61 2.06 3.08
CA ILE A 42 -23.21 2.95 4.09
C ILE A 42 -23.50 4.36 3.53
N SER A 43 -23.07 4.65 2.31
CA SER A 43 -23.19 5.94 1.63
C SER A 43 -23.36 5.70 0.12
N ASN A 44 -22.83 6.60 -0.71
CA ASN A 44 -22.79 6.49 -2.17
C ASN A 44 -21.49 5.88 -2.67
N GLU A 45 -20.88 4.96 -1.90
CA GLU A 45 -19.60 4.37 -2.27
C GLU A 45 -19.69 3.68 -3.63
N ARG A 46 -18.71 3.96 -4.48
CA ARG A 46 -18.50 3.19 -5.71
C ARG A 46 -17.89 1.85 -5.34
N VAL A 47 -18.53 0.76 -5.75
CA VAL A 47 -18.08 -0.61 -5.46
C VAL A 47 -18.01 -1.43 -6.74
N VAL A 48 -16.91 -2.15 -6.92
CA VAL A 48 -16.76 -3.20 -7.94
C VAL A 48 -16.56 -4.55 -7.27
N THR A 49 -17.32 -5.54 -7.72
CA THR A 49 -17.26 -6.92 -7.22
C THR A 49 -16.77 -7.84 -8.34
N PRO A 50 -15.51 -8.31 -8.31
CA PRO A 50 -14.94 -9.12 -9.39
C PRO A 50 -15.53 -10.53 -9.52
N GLY A 51 -16.38 -10.98 -8.58
CA GLY A 51 -17.01 -12.30 -8.60
C GLY A 51 -16.13 -13.45 -8.08
N GLU A 52 -14.85 -13.18 -7.85
CA GLU A 52 -13.90 -14.07 -7.18
C GLU A 52 -12.95 -13.27 -6.28
N ASN A 53 -12.25 -13.94 -5.36
CA ASN A 53 -11.27 -13.26 -4.51
C ASN A 53 -9.94 -13.05 -5.27
N LEU A 54 -9.68 -11.82 -5.72
CA LEU A 54 -8.44 -11.44 -6.40
C LEU A 54 -7.27 -11.22 -5.42
N GLY A 55 -7.53 -11.32 -4.11
CA GLY A 55 -6.61 -10.90 -3.08
C GLY A 55 -6.34 -9.40 -3.10
N TRP A 56 -5.40 -8.96 -2.26
CA TRP A 56 -5.01 -7.55 -2.19
C TRP A 56 -4.40 -7.08 -3.52
N ALA A 57 -3.33 -7.75 -4.00
CA ALA A 57 -2.62 -7.32 -5.20
C ALA A 57 -3.51 -7.29 -6.46
N GLY A 58 -4.36 -8.30 -6.64
CA GLY A 58 -5.29 -8.34 -7.77
C GLY A 58 -6.42 -7.32 -7.67
N GLY A 59 -6.93 -7.06 -6.45
CA GLY A 59 -7.90 -6.00 -6.22
C GLY A 59 -7.31 -4.60 -6.48
N SER A 60 -6.10 -4.35 -6.01
CA SER A 60 -5.37 -3.10 -6.25
C SER A 60 -5.12 -2.88 -7.75
N ASP A 61 -4.61 -3.90 -8.46
CA ASP A 61 -4.34 -3.82 -9.90
C ASP A 61 -5.60 -3.64 -10.75
N LEU A 62 -6.71 -4.29 -10.38
CA LEU A 62 -8.01 -4.03 -11.00
C LEU A 62 -8.40 -2.57 -10.86
N GLY A 63 -8.27 -1.99 -9.67
CA GLY A 63 -8.57 -0.59 -9.45
C GLY A 63 -7.62 0.36 -10.21
N PHE A 64 -6.33 0.03 -10.33
CA PHE A 64 -5.38 0.79 -11.16
C PHE A 64 -5.82 0.82 -12.62
N ARG A 65 -6.21 -0.33 -13.18
CA ARG A 65 -6.74 -0.42 -14.55
C ARG A 65 -7.98 0.45 -14.74
N ILE A 66 -8.90 0.43 -13.77
CA ILE A 66 -10.10 1.27 -13.80
C ILE A 66 -9.71 2.76 -13.77
N ALA A 67 -8.92 3.18 -12.78
CA ALA A 67 -8.45 4.56 -12.63
C ALA A 67 -7.83 5.11 -13.93
N PHE A 68 -6.91 4.36 -14.53
CA PHE A 68 -6.24 4.82 -15.74
C PHE A 68 -7.14 4.78 -16.98
N SER A 69 -8.09 3.84 -17.06
CA SER A 69 -9.10 3.83 -18.13
C SER A 69 -10.05 5.05 -18.06
N GLU A 70 -10.23 5.62 -16.88
CA GLU A 70 -11.11 6.78 -16.62
C GLU A 70 -10.43 8.15 -16.71
N GLY A 71 -9.14 8.18 -17.05
CA GLY A 71 -8.44 9.46 -17.24
C GLY A 71 -7.71 10.00 -16.00
N HIS A 72 -7.70 9.30 -14.87
CA HIS A 72 -6.92 9.74 -13.70
C HIS A 72 -5.42 9.77 -13.96
N SER A 73 -4.70 10.80 -13.50
CA SER A 73 -3.24 10.87 -13.66
C SER A 73 -2.50 9.91 -12.71
N HIS A 74 -3.14 9.56 -11.59
CA HIS A 74 -2.60 8.64 -10.58
C HIS A 74 -3.67 7.62 -10.15
N ALA A 75 -3.21 6.48 -9.66
CA ALA A 75 -4.03 5.51 -8.95
C ALA A 75 -3.34 5.12 -7.65
N MET A 76 -4.10 4.97 -6.57
CA MET A 76 -3.54 4.62 -5.27
C MET A 76 -4.19 3.35 -4.75
N THR A 77 -3.40 2.46 -4.16
CA THR A 77 -3.94 1.38 -3.33
C THR A 77 -3.89 1.83 -1.87
N LEU A 78 -4.96 1.60 -1.13
CA LEU A 78 -5.06 1.91 0.30
C LEU A 78 -5.74 0.74 1.02
N ASN A 79 -5.07 0.16 2.01
CA ASN A 79 -5.67 -0.89 2.82
C ASN A 79 -6.85 -0.36 3.64
N ASN A 80 -7.89 -1.19 3.81
CA ASN A 80 -9.10 -0.80 4.51
C ASN A 80 -8.92 -0.62 6.03
N ASP A 81 -7.91 -1.24 6.64
CA ASP A 81 -7.55 -1.16 8.06
C ASP A 81 -6.56 -0.01 8.35
N THR A 82 -6.81 1.14 7.73
CA THR A 82 -5.99 2.36 7.89
C THR A 82 -6.81 3.54 8.40
N ARG A 83 -6.14 4.48 9.08
CA ARG A 83 -6.61 5.87 9.25
C ARG A 83 -5.64 6.80 8.57
N ILE A 84 -6.17 7.83 7.91
CA ILE A 84 -5.37 8.79 7.17
C ILE A 84 -5.40 10.17 7.83
N SER A 85 -4.27 10.89 7.71
CA SER A 85 -4.13 12.23 8.29
C SER A 85 -5.01 13.27 7.61
N LYS A 86 -5.12 14.46 8.22
CA LYS A 86 -5.74 15.61 7.56
C LYS A 86 -4.86 16.09 6.41
N GLY A 87 -5.45 16.43 5.27
CA GLY A 87 -4.71 16.89 4.09
C GLY A 87 -3.97 15.77 3.36
N PHE A 88 -4.31 14.52 3.62
CA PHE A 88 -3.68 13.31 3.09
C PHE A 88 -3.61 13.32 1.55
N VAL A 89 -4.71 13.61 0.88
CA VAL A 89 -4.77 13.61 -0.60
C VAL A 89 -3.97 14.78 -1.16
N THR A 90 -4.08 15.96 -0.55
CA THR A 90 -3.34 17.16 -0.97
C THR A 90 -1.83 16.94 -0.85
N GLY A 91 -1.36 16.30 0.23
CA GLY A 91 0.05 16.02 0.44
C GLY A 91 0.64 14.98 -0.53
N LEU A 92 -0.19 14.07 -1.05
CA LEU A 92 0.21 13.10 -2.08
C LEU A 92 0.24 13.71 -3.48
N LEU A 93 -0.63 14.68 -3.77
CA LEU A 93 -0.75 15.34 -5.08
C LEU A 93 -0.03 16.69 -5.16
N ASP A 94 0.82 17.00 -4.19
CA ASP A 94 1.45 18.31 -4.10
C ASP A 94 2.36 18.55 -5.33
N PRO A 95 2.20 19.70 -6.01
CA PRO A 95 2.80 19.95 -7.32
C PRO A 95 4.32 20.13 -7.27
N ARG A 96 4.93 20.13 -6.08
CA ARG A 96 6.38 20.20 -5.88
C ARG A 96 7.05 18.83 -5.92
N LEU A 97 6.29 17.75 -6.12
CA LEU A 97 6.86 16.43 -6.38
C LEU A 97 7.81 16.50 -7.59
N PRO A 98 8.95 15.79 -7.55
CA PRO A 98 9.84 15.69 -8.69
C PRO A 98 9.14 15.17 -9.95
N GLY A 99 9.55 15.66 -11.13
CA GLY A 99 8.91 15.31 -12.40
C GLY A 99 9.07 13.84 -12.81
N ASP A 100 10.00 13.12 -12.19
CA ASP A 100 10.24 11.69 -12.33
C ASP A 100 9.46 10.84 -11.31
N ALA A 101 8.61 11.43 -10.46
CA ALA A 101 7.84 10.71 -9.45
C ALA A 101 6.90 9.67 -10.07
N GLY A 102 7.34 8.41 -10.07
CA GLY A 102 6.53 7.28 -10.53
C GLY A 102 5.70 6.66 -9.41
N ILE A 103 6.27 6.57 -8.21
CA ILE A 103 5.60 5.98 -7.04
C ILE A 103 5.77 6.91 -5.83
N VAL A 104 4.66 7.21 -5.16
CA VAL A 104 4.62 8.07 -3.98
C VAL A 104 3.83 7.38 -2.86
N GLY A 105 4.34 7.45 -1.63
CA GLY A 105 3.62 6.99 -0.43
C GLY A 105 3.65 8.00 0.71
N PRO A 106 2.80 7.81 1.74
CA PRO A 106 2.81 8.62 2.94
C PRO A 106 3.87 8.14 3.93
N MET A 107 4.01 8.87 5.03
CA MET A 107 4.64 8.36 6.25
C MET A 107 3.72 7.38 6.99
N PHE A 108 4.28 6.51 7.82
CA PHE A 108 3.55 5.48 8.57
C PHE A 108 3.91 5.49 10.06
N ASP A 109 3.00 5.02 10.91
CA ASP A 109 3.34 4.57 12.27
C ASP A 109 4.22 3.32 12.25
N HIS A 110 3.87 2.38 11.38
CA HIS A 110 4.51 1.09 11.23
C HIS A 110 4.54 0.69 9.75
N GLY A 111 5.75 0.62 9.17
CA GLY A 111 5.90 0.23 7.77
C GLY A 111 7.34 -0.05 7.38
N PHE A 112 7.71 0.28 6.15
CA PHE A 112 9.10 0.30 5.74
C PHE A 112 9.89 1.37 6.51
N PRO A 113 11.05 1.03 7.13
CA PRO A 113 11.75 1.99 7.98
C PRO A 113 12.18 3.29 7.28
N CYS A 114 12.26 3.32 5.95
CA CYS A 114 12.53 4.56 5.20
C CYS A 114 11.37 5.57 5.21
N ALA A 115 10.16 5.14 5.59
CA ALA A 115 8.93 5.92 5.60
C ALA A 115 8.22 5.91 6.97
N GLU A 116 8.87 5.43 8.02
CA GLU A 116 8.30 5.42 9.39
C GLU A 116 8.53 6.78 10.08
N ASP A 117 7.50 7.29 10.75
CA ASP A 117 7.62 8.48 11.60
C ASP A 117 7.99 8.05 13.03
N ASP A 118 9.05 8.64 13.57
CA ASP A 118 9.56 8.28 14.90
C ASP A 118 8.55 8.55 16.03
N GLN A 119 7.65 9.53 15.85
CA GLN A 119 6.68 9.91 16.88
C GLN A 119 5.44 9.03 16.91
N LYS A 120 5.12 8.38 15.78
CA LYS A 120 3.95 7.49 15.61
C LYS A 120 2.65 8.08 16.17
N PRO A 121 2.28 9.33 15.82
CA PRO A 121 1.06 9.92 16.34
C PRO A 121 -0.18 9.20 15.79
N ASN A 122 -1.34 9.51 16.37
CA ASN A 122 -2.60 9.26 15.70
C ASN A 122 -2.68 10.11 14.44
N ALA A 123 -3.24 9.58 13.35
CA ALA A 123 -3.27 10.22 12.05
C ALA A 123 -4.06 11.53 12.10
N ALA A 124 -5.13 11.58 12.91
CA ALA A 124 -5.92 12.79 13.14
C ALA A 124 -5.11 13.96 13.76
N ASP A 125 -4.01 13.63 14.43
CA ASP A 125 -3.12 14.54 15.17
C ASP A 125 -1.76 14.73 14.46
N TYR A 126 -1.53 14.05 13.33
CA TYR A 126 -0.30 14.19 12.57
C TYR A 126 -0.11 15.64 12.11
N ILE A 127 1.10 16.17 12.30
CA ILE A 127 1.47 17.52 11.86
C ILE A 127 2.32 17.39 10.58
N PRO A 128 1.77 17.75 9.40
CA PRO A 128 2.46 17.69 8.12
C PRO A 128 3.78 18.47 8.11
N ARG A 129 4.79 17.91 7.45
CA ARG A 129 6.06 18.58 7.17
C ARG A 129 6.19 18.73 5.66
N PRO A 130 6.41 19.95 5.12
CA PRO A 130 6.38 20.21 3.68
C PRO A 130 7.66 19.75 2.97
N ARG A 131 7.94 18.45 3.02
CA ARG A 131 9.13 17.81 2.45
C ARG A 131 8.82 16.41 1.91
N TYR A 132 9.64 16.01 0.95
CA TYR A 132 9.68 14.65 0.41
C TYR A 132 11.01 13.99 0.73
N ARG A 133 11.01 12.67 0.82
CA ARG A 133 12.22 11.84 0.87
C ARG A 133 12.27 10.99 -0.38
N ALA A 134 13.41 11.00 -1.08
CA ALA A 134 13.70 9.94 -2.04
C ALA A 134 13.89 8.63 -1.26
N VAL A 135 13.13 7.60 -1.62
CA VAL A 135 13.17 6.28 -0.99
C VAL A 135 13.41 5.21 -2.04
N SER A 136 13.77 4.00 -1.63
CA SER A 136 14.04 2.90 -2.59
C SER A 136 12.92 1.87 -2.69
N ALA A 137 11.90 1.99 -1.83
CA ALA A 137 10.66 1.23 -1.84
C ALA A 137 9.55 2.05 -1.19
N VAL A 138 8.31 1.86 -1.64
CA VAL A 138 7.10 2.37 -1.03
C VAL A 138 6.22 1.18 -0.66
N GLU A 139 5.63 1.18 0.52
CA GLU A 139 4.85 0.06 1.03
C GLU A 139 3.46 -0.02 0.37
N GLY A 140 3.03 -1.22 -0.01
CA GLY A 140 1.73 -1.45 -0.65
C GLY A 140 0.49 -1.06 0.17
N THR A 141 0.62 -0.88 1.50
CA THR A 141 -0.48 -0.42 2.37
C THR A 141 -1.09 0.89 1.87
N ALA A 142 -0.25 1.82 1.41
CA ALA A 142 -0.66 3.11 0.88
C ALA A 142 0.36 3.54 -0.19
N LEU A 143 0.09 3.18 -1.45
CA LEU A 143 1.01 3.39 -2.58
C LEU A 143 0.26 4.03 -3.74
N MET A 144 0.69 5.22 -4.14
CA MET A 144 0.22 5.93 -5.32
C MET A 144 1.19 5.71 -6.49
N LEU A 145 0.65 5.34 -7.65
CA LEU A 145 1.38 5.08 -8.89
C LEU A 145 0.93 6.09 -9.95
N SER A 146 1.88 6.72 -10.65
CA SER A 146 1.56 7.57 -11.81
C SER A 146 1.17 6.74 -13.02
N ARG A 147 0.34 7.32 -13.88
CA ARG A 147 -0.08 6.69 -15.15
C ARG A 147 1.12 6.37 -16.02
N GLU A 148 2.08 7.29 -16.10
CA GLU A 148 3.28 7.17 -16.92
C GLU A 148 4.14 6.00 -16.43
N CYS A 149 4.32 5.87 -15.11
CA CYS A 149 5.03 4.74 -14.51
C CYS A 149 4.28 3.44 -14.78
N TRP A 150 2.97 3.39 -14.55
CA TRP A 150 2.14 2.21 -14.82
C TRP A 150 2.18 1.78 -16.30
N GLN A 151 2.17 2.72 -17.24
CA GLN A 151 2.29 2.42 -18.68
C GLN A 151 3.66 1.84 -19.03
N ALA A 152 4.72 2.36 -18.41
CA ALA A 152 6.09 1.92 -18.69
C ALA A 152 6.41 0.54 -18.11
N ILE A 153 5.97 0.27 -16.87
CA ILE A 153 6.37 -0.96 -16.15
C ILE A 153 5.24 -1.98 -16.02
N GLY A 154 4.02 -1.62 -16.41
CA GLY A 154 2.79 -2.34 -16.06
C GLY A 154 2.35 -2.07 -14.62
N GLY A 155 1.36 -2.85 -14.16
CA GLY A 155 0.87 -2.79 -12.79
C GLY A 155 1.56 -3.78 -11.85
N MET A 156 0.78 -4.35 -10.94
CA MET A 156 1.25 -5.37 -10.02
C MET A 156 1.40 -6.71 -10.76
N ASP A 157 2.52 -7.42 -10.62
CA ASP A 157 2.68 -8.76 -11.20
C ASP A 157 1.94 -9.82 -10.35
N VAL A 158 0.62 -9.84 -10.53
CA VAL A 158 -0.28 -10.77 -9.86
C VAL A 158 -0.04 -12.22 -10.28
N ARG A 159 0.59 -12.46 -11.43
CA ARG A 159 0.87 -13.84 -11.89
C ARG A 159 2.02 -14.45 -11.12
N THR A 160 3.06 -13.66 -10.85
CA THR A 160 4.25 -14.12 -10.13
C THR A 160 4.05 -14.08 -8.61
N PHE A 161 3.31 -13.10 -8.09
CA PHE A 161 3.15 -12.85 -6.65
C PHE A 161 1.77 -13.21 -6.08
N GLY A 162 0.78 -13.58 -6.91
CA GLY A 162 -0.64 -13.61 -6.55
C GLY A 162 -1.08 -14.53 -5.40
N ARG A 163 -0.31 -15.58 -5.06
CA ARG A 163 -0.71 -16.52 -3.97
C ARG A 163 -0.91 -15.80 -2.63
N TYR A 164 -0.07 -14.80 -2.35
CA TYR A 164 -0.16 -14.01 -1.12
C TYR A 164 -0.12 -12.50 -1.39
N GLY A 165 0.31 -12.07 -2.58
CA GLY A 165 0.58 -10.67 -2.91
C GLY A 165 1.86 -10.11 -2.30
N TRP A 166 2.53 -10.84 -1.40
CA TRP A 166 3.73 -10.35 -0.70
C TRP A 166 4.93 -10.19 -1.64
N GLY A 167 5.57 -9.01 -1.58
CA GLY A 167 6.74 -8.65 -2.38
C GLY A 167 6.41 -8.04 -3.74
N VAL A 168 5.14 -7.94 -4.11
CA VAL A 168 4.75 -7.30 -5.38
C VAL A 168 4.99 -5.78 -5.37
N ASP A 169 4.94 -5.16 -4.19
CA ASP A 169 5.32 -3.76 -3.95
C ASP A 169 6.84 -3.55 -4.11
N LEU A 170 7.64 -4.50 -3.63
CA LEU A 170 9.09 -4.52 -3.84
C LEU A 170 9.46 -4.76 -5.31
N ASP A 171 8.77 -5.67 -5.98
CA ASP A 171 8.90 -5.90 -7.43
C ASP A 171 8.56 -4.64 -8.23
N LEU A 172 7.43 -3.99 -7.91
CA LEU A 172 7.02 -2.73 -8.51
C LEU A 172 8.08 -1.63 -8.30
N ALA A 173 8.60 -1.51 -7.08
CA ALA A 173 9.67 -0.55 -6.76
C ALA A 173 10.95 -0.79 -7.58
N LEU A 174 11.35 -2.05 -7.75
CA LEU A 174 12.53 -2.37 -8.56
C LEU A 174 12.29 -2.09 -10.04
N ARG A 175 11.14 -2.46 -10.59
CA ARG A 175 10.80 -2.19 -12.00
C ARG A 175 10.69 -0.69 -12.28
N ALA A 176 10.07 0.09 -11.39
CA ALA A 176 9.98 1.54 -11.52
C ALA A 176 11.38 2.19 -11.58
N ARG A 177 12.27 1.80 -10.66
CA ARG A 177 13.65 2.31 -10.62
C ARG A 177 14.47 1.88 -11.83
N ASP A 178 14.28 0.65 -12.31
CA ASP A 178 14.93 0.15 -13.53
C ASP A 178 14.46 0.89 -14.79
N ALA A 179 13.25 1.47 -14.75
CA ALA A 179 12.68 2.34 -15.76
C ALA A 179 12.90 3.85 -15.46
N GLU A 180 13.87 4.17 -14.60
CA GLU A 180 14.28 5.54 -14.26
C GLU A 180 13.20 6.43 -13.59
N PHE A 181 12.16 5.81 -13.01
CA PHE A 181 11.21 6.53 -12.17
C PHE A 181 11.72 6.68 -10.74
N GLY A 182 11.50 7.88 -10.18
CA GLY A 182 11.73 8.21 -8.79
C GLY A 182 10.64 7.65 -7.86
N LEU A 183 11.07 7.27 -6.66
CA LEU A 183 10.23 6.80 -5.57
C LEU A 183 10.32 7.79 -4.42
N TYR A 184 9.17 8.23 -3.92
CA TYR A 184 9.11 9.26 -2.89
C TYR A 184 8.18 8.92 -1.74
N THR A 185 8.58 9.33 -0.55
CA THR A 185 7.66 9.45 0.59
C THR A 185 7.40 10.92 0.86
N THR A 186 6.13 11.31 0.94
CA THR A 186 5.70 12.65 1.38
C THR A 186 5.51 12.67 2.90
N GLU A 187 6.06 13.68 3.58
CA GLU A 187 5.77 13.92 5.00
C GLU A 187 4.57 14.83 5.22
N MET A 188 3.81 15.10 4.16
CA MET A 188 2.56 15.83 4.25
C MET A 188 1.35 14.92 4.43
N SER A 189 1.56 13.61 4.28
CA SER A 189 0.52 12.58 4.39
C SER A 189 1.01 11.48 5.31
N TYR A 190 0.11 10.98 6.16
CA TYR A 190 0.44 9.97 7.15
C TYR A 190 -0.68 8.94 7.32
N VAL A 191 -0.28 7.71 7.63
CA VAL A 191 -1.16 6.56 7.85
C VAL A 191 -0.88 5.95 9.22
N ASN A 192 -1.95 5.70 9.98
CA ASN A 192 -1.92 4.60 10.95
C ASN A 192 -2.41 3.33 10.28
N HIS A 193 -1.65 2.24 10.41
CA HIS A 193 -2.03 0.94 9.87
C HIS A 193 -2.24 -0.05 11.01
N PHE A 194 -3.51 -0.37 11.29
CA PHE A 194 -3.86 -1.19 12.45
C PHE A 194 -3.43 -2.65 12.32
N GLY A 195 -3.18 -3.10 11.09
CA GLY A 195 -2.67 -4.42 10.79
C GLY A 195 -3.50 -5.55 11.39
N ARG A 196 -4.25 -6.26 10.54
CA ARG A 196 -4.60 -7.69 10.73
C ARG A 196 -5.74 -8.01 11.72
N ARG A 197 -6.98 -7.62 11.42
CA ARG A 197 -8.17 -8.37 11.90
C ARG A 197 -8.80 -9.34 10.88
N THR A 198 -8.19 -9.57 9.71
CA THR A 198 -8.51 -10.73 8.83
C THR A 198 -7.40 -11.79 8.82
N ALA A 199 -7.42 -12.69 9.82
CA ALA A 199 -7.03 -14.10 9.70
C ALA A 199 -7.22 -14.80 11.06
N ASN A 200 -8.14 -15.77 11.11
CA ASN A 200 -8.53 -16.53 12.31
C ASN A 200 -7.35 -17.15 13.09
N THR A 201 -7.47 -17.07 14.43
CA THR A 201 -6.80 -17.82 15.52
C THR A 201 -5.26 -17.89 15.49
N HIS A 202 -4.62 -17.61 16.62
CA HIS A 202 -3.16 -17.43 16.79
C HIS A 202 -2.25 -18.43 16.02
N PHE A 203 -2.69 -19.69 15.86
CA PHE A 203 -1.94 -20.71 15.11
C PHE A 203 -2.05 -20.59 13.57
N GLY A 204 -3.23 -20.21 13.05
CA GLY A 204 -3.45 -19.98 11.62
C GLY A 204 -2.70 -18.75 11.12
N ARG A 205 -2.71 -17.67 11.92
CA ARG A 205 -1.99 -16.41 11.65
C ARG A 205 -0.49 -16.64 11.48
N TRP A 206 0.16 -17.33 12.40
CA TRP A 206 1.60 -17.55 12.32
C TRP A 206 1.99 -18.38 11.08
N ARG A 207 1.21 -19.43 10.78
CA ARG A 207 1.41 -20.25 9.57
C ARG A 207 1.23 -19.44 8.29
N TYR A 208 0.23 -18.57 8.23
CA TYR A 208 0.03 -17.65 7.11
C TYR A 208 1.24 -16.74 6.93
N LEU A 209 1.71 -16.07 7.99
CA LEU A 209 2.82 -15.13 7.93
C LEU A 209 4.13 -15.78 7.51
N LEU A 210 4.42 -16.98 8.03
CA LEU A 210 5.56 -17.76 7.59
C LEU A 210 5.44 -18.19 6.13
N GLY A 211 4.24 -18.64 5.72
CA GLY A 211 3.96 -19.05 4.35
C GLY A 211 4.14 -17.92 3.36
N ALA A 212 3.57 -16.74 3.67
CA ALA A 212 3.66 -15.53 2.86
C ALA A 212 5.11 -15.04 2.75
N ASN A 213 5.85 -14.96 3.85
CA ASN A 213 7.27 -14.62 3.85
C ASN A 213 8.13 -15.58 3.04
N SER A 214 7.93 -16.87 3.25
CA SER A 214 8.69 -17.91 2.53
C SER A 214 8.35 -17.91 1.05
N ALA A 215 7.11 -17.60 0.68
CA ALA A 215 6.71 -17.42 -0.72
C ALA A 215 7.38 -16.18 -1.31
N MET A 216 7.26 -15.03 -0.67
CA MET A 216 7.90 -13.77 -1.08
C MET A 216 9.40 -13.95 -1.30
N GLU A 217 10.14 -14.46 -0.31
CA GLU A 217 11.59 -14.64 -0.40
C GLU A 217 11.98 -15.59 -1.55
N ARG A 218 11.23 -16.68 -1.76
CA ARG A 218 11.46 -17.59 -2.89
C ARG A 218 11.18 -16.94 -4.23
N THR A 219 10.10 -16.18 -4.34
CA THR A 219 9.71 -15.49 -5.57
C THR A 219 10.72 -14.39 -5.90
N MET A 220 11.04 -13.50 -4.95
CA MET A 220 12.05 -12.45 -5.14
C MET A 220 13.42 -13.02 -5.51
N ARG A 221 13.84 -14.13 -4.91
CA ARG A 221 15.10 -14.82 -5.30
C ARG A 221 15.06 -15.41 -6.70
N ARG A 222 13.89 -15.86 -7.16
CA ARG A 222 13.71 -16.43 -8.50
C ARG A 222 13.78 -15.34 -9.56
N VAL A 223 13.13 -14.20 -9.31
CA VAL A 223 13.04 -13.07 -10.27
C VAL A 223 14.33 -12.25 -10.28
N TYR A 224 14.86 -11.89 -9.10
CA TYR A 224 15.96 -10.93 -8.96
C TYR A 224 17.26 -11.54 -8.42
N GLY A 225 17.31 -12.87 -8.28
CA GLY A 225 18.48 -13.59 -7.78
C GLY A 225 18.67 -13.52 -6.26
N ARG A 226 19.65 -14.28 -5.75
CA ARG A 226 19.90 -14.44 -4.30
C ARG A 226 20.28 -13.15 -3.57
N LYS A 227 20.77 -12.15 -4.31
CA LYS A 227 21.24 -10.87 -3.77
C LYS A 227 20.20 -9.74 -3.92
N TRP A 228 18.94 -10.05 -4.24
CA TRP A 228 17.90 -9.04 -4.49
C TRP A 228 17.79 -7.99 -3.37
N ARG A 229 17.97 -8.37 -2.09
CA ARG A 229 17.95 -7.44 -0.96
C ARG A 229 19.01 -6.35 -1.03
N LYS A 230 20.16 -6.61 -1.68
CA LYS A 230 21.22 -5.61 -1.88
C LYS A 230 20.83 -4.50 -2.87
N ARG A 231 19.71 -4.67 -3.60
CA ARG A 231 19.15 -3.61 -4.45
C ARG A 231 18.45 -2.50 -3.65
N PHE A 232 18.23 -2.73 -2.35
CA PHE A 232 17.66 -1.77 -1.41
C PHE A 232 18.75 -1.31 -0.42
N PRO A 233 18.99 -0.01 -0.25
CA PRO A 233 19.93 0.51 0.74
C PRO A 233 19.55 0.10 2.18
N PRO A 234 20.53 0.02 3.09
CA PRO A 234 20.27 -0.20 4.51
C PRO A 234 19.23 0.76 5.07
N GLY A 235 18.29 0.27 5.89
CA GLY A 235 17.19 1.07 6.42
C GLY A 235 15.98 1.21 5.50
N THR A 236 15.98 0.64 4.29
CA THR A 236 14.76 0.60 3.46
C THR A 236 13.76 -0.41 3.98
N LEU A 237 14.21 -1.64 4.24
CA LEU A 237 13.35 -2.77 4.60
C LEU A 237 13.56 -3.15 6.06
N PRO A 238 12.54 -3.73 6.74
CA PRO A 238 12.70 -4.29 8.07
C PRO A 238 13.84 -5.32 8.10
N GLN A 239 14.62 -5.34 9.19
CA GLN A 239 15.68 -6.32 9.36
C GLN A 239 15.11 -7.72 9.53
N ALA A 240 15.82 -8.72 8.98
CA ALA A 240 15.48 -10.12 9.21
C ALA A 240 15.87 -10.54 10.62
N VAL A 241 14.89 -10.55 11.53
CA VAL A 241 15.11 -11.08 12.88
C VAL A 241 15.24 -12.60 12.78
N SER A 242 16.34 -13.15 13.28
CA SER A 242 16.75 -14.57 13.12
C SER A 242 15.78 -15.62 13.71
N ARG A 243 14.68 -15.20 14.33
CA ARG A 243 13.62 -16.06 14.89
C ARG A 243 12.19 -15.58 14.64
N ASN A 244 12.02 -14.47 13.92
CA ASN A 244 10.70 -13.98 13.54
C ASN A 244 10.63 -13.86 12.01
N PRO A 245 9.57 -14.37 11.35
CA PRO A 245 9.34 -14.06 9.94
C PRO A 245 9.50 -12.55 9.73
N ILE A 246 10.12 -12.16 8.62
CA ILE A 246 10.26 -10.76 8.17
C ILE A 246 8.85 -10.22 7.91
N GLY A 247 8.08 -9.98 8.95
CA GLY A 247 6.80 -9.33 8.85
C GLY A 247 7.05 -7.85 9.00
N TYR A 248 6.42 -7.05 8.17
CA TYR A 248 5.57 -5.96 8.64
C TYR A 248 5.18 -6.21 10.11
N THR A 249 5.93 -5.66 11.05
CA THR A 249 5.81 -5.96 12.49
C THR A 249 4.68 -5.11 13.03
N ALA A 250 3.55 -5.76 13.34
CA ALA A 250 2.42 -5.14 14.02
C ALA A 250 2.72 -5.04 15.52
N TYR A 251 2.32 -3.92 16.12
CA TYR A 251 2.21 -3.74 17.57
C TYR A 251 0.73 -3.71 17.95
N GLU A 252 0.39 -4.39 19.04
CA GLU A 252 -0.95 -4.35 19.63
C GLU A 252 -1.14 -2.99 20.33
N LEU A 253 -2.34 -2.42 20.24
CA LEU A 253 -2.74 -1.32 21.10
C LEU A 253 -2.66 -1.83 22.55
N GLY A 254 -1.81 -1.20 23.36
CA GLY A 254 -2.03 -1.17 24.80
C GLY A 254 -3.38 -0.50 25.06
N GLU A 255 -4.09 -1.01 26.08
CA GLU A 255 -5.38 -0.50 26.56
C GLU A 255 -5.48 1.02 26.62
#